data_AF-A0A0F9TA54-F1
#
_entry.id   AF-A0A0F9TA54-F1
#
_cell.length_a   1.000
_cell.length_b   1.000
_cell.length_c   1.000
_cell.angle_alpha   90.00
_cell.angle_beta   90.00
_cell.angle_gamma   90.00
#
_symmetry.space_group_name_H-M   'P 1'
#
loop_
_entity.id
_entity.type
_entity.pdbx_description
1 polymer ?
#
loop_
_entity_poly.entity_id
_entity_poly.type
_entity_poly.pdbx_seq_one_letter_code
_entity_poly.pdbx_strand_id
1 'polypeptide(L)'
;MATPTVTTQECTSTIAEASVGHGNLTSLGDSAVSQHGHCWDTSTDPTTSNSKTSKGVAPNLGQFKSLITGLTPSTLYYVRAYATNSSGTVYGSNVTITTTGTIGRRHVWTEGTAFHYFDQYGVERKFEGTTVTGYIPYWMLFR
;
A
#
# COMPACT_ATOMS: atom_id res chain seq x y z
N MET A 1 4.81 14.64 31.86
CA MET A 1 4.26 13.50 31.08
C MET A 1 3.92 13.99 29.69
N ALA A 2 4.96 14.17 28.88
CA ALA A 2 4.87 14.48 27.47
C ALA A 2 4.61 13.20 26.68
N THR A 3 3.57 13.23 25.86
CA THR A 3 3.26 12.18 24.90
C THR A 3 4.23 12.23 23.71
N PRO A 4 4.33 11.16 22.90
CA PRO A 4 5.08 11.22 21.66
C PRO A 4 4.40 12.17 20.68
N THR A 5 5.11 12.51 19.61
CA THR A 5 4.52 13.20 18.45
C THR A 5 4.80 12.37 17.20
N VAL A 6 3.73 12.05 16.47
CA VAL A 6 3.81 11.28 15.22
C VAL A 6 3.01 11.99 14.13
N THR A 7 3.52 11.94 12.91
CA THR A 7 2.87 12.47 11.72
C THR A 7 2.66 11.34 10.72
N THR A 8 1.53 11.38 10.01
CA THR A 8 1.23 10.44 8.93
C THR A 8 1.59 11.11 7.61
N GLN A 9 2.28 10.41 6.71
CA GLN A 9 2.49 10.86 5.33
C GLN A 9 1.59 10.07 4.38
N GLU A 10 1.50 10.55 3.14
CA GLU A 10 0.78 9.90 2.05
C GLU A 10 1.15 8.41 1.95
N CYS A 11 0.12 7.57 1.85
CA CYS A 11 0.30 6.13 1.69
C CYS A 11 0.52 5.77 0.22
N THR A 12 1.23 4.68 -0.04
CA THR A 12 1.47 4.19 -1.40
C THR A 12 0.74 2.87 -1.60
N SER A 13 -0.34 2.85 -2.40
CA SER A 13 -0.99 1.61 -2.83
C SER A 13 -0.01 0.78 -3.66
N THR A 14 0.29 -0.45 -3.24
CA THR A 14 1.20 -1.34 -3.97
C THR A 14 0.43 -2.31 -4.85
N ILE A 15 -0.68 -2.84 -4.36
CA ILE A 15 -1.61 -3.75 -5.05
C ILE A 15 -3.03 -3.58 -4.49
N ALA A 16 -4.00 -4.31 -5.04
CA ALA A 16 -5.40 -4.26 -4.65
C ALA A 16 -5.68 -4.58 -3.17
N GLU A 17 -4.81 -5.35 -2.52
CA GLU A 17 -5.02 -5.85 -1.15
C GLU A 17 -3.94 -5.37 -0.16
N ALA A 18 -3.02 -4.51 -0.61
CA ALA A 18 -1.94 -4.02 0.21
C ALA A 18 -1.49 -2.59 -0.12
N SER A 19 -1.01 -1.91 0.92
CA SER A 19 -0.47 -0.56 0.85
C SER A 19 0.76 -0.44 1.76
N VAL A 20 1.62 0.53 1.46
CA VAL A 20 2.68 0.97 2.37
C VAL A 20 2.26 2.27 3.03
N GLY A 21 2.10 2.21 4.36
CA GLY A 21 1.90 3.38 5.20
C GLY A 21 3.23 4.01 5.58
N HIS A 22 3.31 5.34 5.48
CA HIS A 22 4.47 6.13 5.86
C HIS A 22 4.14 6.99 7.09
N GLY A 23 5.02 6.95 8.09
CA GLY A 23 4.90 7.72 9.32
C GLY A 23 6.23 8.35 9.69
N ASN A 24 6.19 9.45 10.43
CA ASN A 24 7.40 10.09 10.96
C ASN A 24 7.19 10.45 12.42
N LEU A 25 8.08 9.93 13.27
CA LEU A 25 8.07 10.16 14.69
C LEU A 25 9.01 11.33 15.01
N THR A 26 8.41 12.47 15.41
CA THR A 26 9.13 13.74 15.62
C THR A 26 9.50 13.98 17.08
N SER A 27 8.85 13.30 18.02
CA SER A 27 9.20 13.32 19.44
C SER A 27 8.83 12.00 20.11
N LEU A 28 9.68 11.51 21.02
CA LEU A 28 9.37 10.36 21.89
C LEU A 28 8.57 10.78 23.14
N GLY A 29 8.58 12.08 23.47
CA GLY A 29 8.08 12.58 24.75
C GLY A 29 9.03 12.27 25.91
N ASP A 30 8.49 12.11 27.12
CA ASP A 30 9.27 11.89 28.36
C ASP A 30 9.68 10.42 28.56
N SER A 31 9.29 9.52 27.66
CA SER A 31 9.52 8.09 27.79
C SER A 31 9.66 7.43 26.42
N ALA A 32 10.41 6.34 26.35
CA ALA A 32 10.55 5.57 25.12
C ALA A 32 9.18 5.08 24.61
N VAL A 33 9.01 5.12 23.29
CA VAL A 33 7.80 4.62 22.63
C VAL A 33 7.83 3.09 22.66
N SER A 34 6.86 2.51 23.36
CA SER A 34 6.74 1.05 23.53
C SER A 34 6.13 0.37 22.31
N GLN A 35 5.29 1.08 21.54
CA GLN A 35 4.65 0.56 20.34
C GLN A 35 4.46 1.66 19.30
N HIS A 36 4.70 1.37 18.03
CA HIS A 36 4.35 2.25 16.92
C HIS A 36 3.86 1.45 15.71
N GLY A 37 3.20 2.15 14.78
CA GLY A 37 2.72 1.57 13.54
C GLY A 37 1.70 2.46 12.84
N HIS A 38 0.84 1.82 12.05
CA HIS A 38 -0.26 2.45 11.34
C HIS A 38 -1.57 1.74 11.72
N CYS A 39 -2.65 2.49 11.86
CA CYS A 39 -4.00 1.96 12.03
C CYS A 39 -4.87 2.43 10.85
N TRP A 40 -5.83 1.60 10.46
CA TRP A 40 -6.69 1.88 9.30
C TRP A 40 -8.10 1.32 9.47
N ASP A 41 -9.05 1.99 8.82
CA ASP A 41 -10.44 1.58 8.72
C ASP A 41 -11.10 2.25 7.50
N THR A 42 -12.27 1.77 7.11
CA THR A 42 -13.19 2.40 6.14
C THR A 42 -13.90 3.63 6.71
N SER A 43 -13.89 3.80 8.04
CA SER A 43 -14.38 4.98 8.74
C SER A 43 -13.26 5.97 9.06
N THR A 44 -13.60 7.25 9.17
CA THR A 44 -12.66 8.29 9.57
C THR A 44 -12.13 8.06 10.99
N ASP A 45 -10.94 8.57 11.26
CA ASP A 45 -10.29 8.51 12.58
C ASP A 45 -10.07 7.10 13.14
N PRO A 46 -9.43 6.18 12.38
CA PRO A 46 -9.10 4.86 12.89
C PRO A 46 -8.23 4.96 14.15
N THR A 47 -8.41 4.02 15.07
CA THR A 47 -7.66 3.92 16.31
C THR A 47 -6.92 2.60 16.40
N THR A 48 -6.13 2.40 17.46
CA THR A 48 -5.47 1.11 17.71
C THR A 48 -6.44 -0.04 18.05
N SER A 49 -7.75 0.22 18.15
CA SER A 49 -8.78 -0.80 18.31
C SER A 49 -9.27 -1.37 16.97
N ASN A 50 -9.02 -0.66 15.87
CA ASN A 50 -9.31 -1.11 14.51
C ASN A 50 -8.15 -1.97 13.96
N SER A 51 -8.10 -2.13 12.64
CA SER A 51 -6.96 -2.78 11.99
C SER A 51 -5.69 -1.97 12.19
N LYS A 52 -4.59 -2.64 12.53
CA LYS A 52 -3.30 -1.97 12.78
C LYS A 52 -2.09 -2.85 12.48
N THR A 53 -0.98 -2.21 12.17
CA THR A 53 0.35 -2.81 12.22
C THR A 53 0.96 -2.64 13.60
N SER A 54 1.90 -3.51 13.94
CA SER A 54 2.57 -3.52 15.24
C SER A 54 4.07 -3.67 15.02
N LYS A 55 4.79 -2.55 14.99
CA LYS A 55 6.24 -2.54 14.74
C LYS A 55 7.10 -2.66 16.00
N GLY A 56 6.48 -2.68 17.18
CA GLY A 56 7.21 -2.76 18.44
C GLY A 56 7.72 -1.39 18.91
N VAL A 57 8.76 -1.45 19.73
CA VAL A 57 9.47 -0.27 20.26
C VAL A 57 10.04 0.56 19.11
N ALA A 58 9.93 1.89 19.19
CA ALA A 58 10.63 2.79 18.28
C ALA A 58 11.98 3.18 18.92
N PRO A 59 13.13 2.66 18.43
CA PRO A 59 14.42 2.93 19.07
C PRO A 59 14.91 4.37 18.83
N ASN A 60 14.49 5.00 17.72
CA ASN A 60 14.96 6.32 17.30
C ASN A 60 13.81 7.16 16.73
N LEU A 61 14.01 8.48 16.73
CA LEU A 61 13.19 9.42 15.95
C LEU A 61 13.38 9.20 14.45
N GLY A 62 12.40 9.64 13.66
CA GLY A 62 12.46 9.66 12.21
C GLY A 62 11.37 8.86 11.51
N GLN A 63 11.58 8.65 10.22
CA GLN A 63 10.61 8.03 9.33
C GLN A 63 10.54 6.51 9.56
N PHE A 64 9.34 5.98 9.53
CA PHE A 64 9.06 4.55 9.53
C PHE A 64 7.99 4.22 8.52
N LYS A 65 8.10 3.03 7.94
CA LYS A 65 7.09 2.45 7.05
C LYS A 65 6.54 1.15 7.61
N SER A 66 5.28 0.87 7.33
CA SER A 66 4.64 -0.42 7.62
C SER A 66 3.87 -0.93 6.40
N LEU A 67 3.84 -2.25 6.23
CA LEU A 67 3.05 -2.90 5.19
C LEU A 67 1.64 -3.16 5.75
N ILE A 68 0.66 -2.56 5.11
CA ILE A 68 -0.77 -2.70 5.39
C ILE A 68 -1.29 -3.78 4.45
N THR A 69 -1.84 -4.87 4.98
CA THR A 69 -2.33 -6.02 4.21
C THR A 69 -3.76 -6.37 4.58
N GLY A 70 -4.41 -7.22 3.78
CA GLY A 70 -5.78 -7.66 4.02
C GLY A 70 -6.81 -6.57 3.70
N LEU A 71 -6.46 -5.65 2.80
CA LEU A 71 -7.37 -4.63 2.32
C LEU A 71 -8.31 -5.22 1.28
N THR A 72 -9.53 -4.71 1.20
CA THR A 72 -10.44 -5.05 0.11
C THR A 72 -10.10 -4.22 -1.12
N PRO A 73 -10.08 -4.82 -2.33
CA PRO A 73 -9.91 -4.10 -3.58
C PRO A 73 -10.95 -2.99 -3.80
N SER A 74 -10.61 -1.96 -4.58
CA SER A 74 -11.51 -0.84 -4.94
C SER A 74 -12.22 -0.19 -3.74
N THR A 75 -11.54 -0.10 -2.59
CA THR A 75 -12.13 0.39 -1.34
C THR A 75 -11.33 1.57 -0.79
N LEU A 76 -12.04 2.59 -0.31
CA LEU A 76 -11.46 3.73 0.39
C LEU A 76 -11.17 3.38 1.85
N TYR A 77 -9.94 3.61 2.28
CA TYR A 77 -9.50 3.48 3.66
C TYR A 77 -8.93 4.80 4.17
N TYR A 78 -9.15 5.06 5.45
CA TYR A 78 -8.46 6.07 6.23
C TYR A 78 -7.33 5.39 7.00
N VAL A 79 -6.14 5.99 6.97
CA VAL A 79 -4.92 5.49 7.60
C VAL A 79 -4.34 6.57 8.51
N ARG A 80 -3.89 6.18 9.68
CA ARG A 80 -3.18 7.05 10.64
C ARG A 80 -1.96 6.35 11.20
N ALA A 81 -0.84 7.06 11.25
CA ALA A 81 0.29 6.63 12.06
C ALA A 81 -0.06 6.76 13.56
N TYR A 82 0.39 5.82 14.39
CA TYR A 82 0.21 5.86 15.84
C TYR A 82 1.52 5.56 16.57
N ALA A 83 1.64 6.11 17.78
CA ALA A 83 2.74 5.82 18.70
C ALA A 83 2.21 5.78 20.14
N THR A 84 2.68 4.83 20.93
CA THR A 84 2.29 4.63 22.33
C THR A 84 3.52 4.70 23.22
N ASN A 85 3.44 5.49 24.29
CA ASN A 85 4.40 5.49 25.38
C ASN A 85 3.68 5.34 26.73
N SER A 86 4.43 5.45 27.84
CA SER A 86 3.89 5.38 29.21
C SER A 86 2.85 6.47 29.53
N SER A 87 2.84 7.57 28.78
CA SER A 87 1.90 8.69 28.96
C SER A 87 0.62 8.51 28.14
N GLY A 88 0.63 7.68 27.10
CA GLY A 88 -0.55 7.36 26.30
C GLY A 88 -0.25 7.07 24.83
N THR A 89 -1.32 6.95 24.03
CA THR A 89 -1.26 6.77 22.58
C THR A 89 -1.61 8.06 21.87
N VAL A 90 -0.79 8.42 20.89
CA VAL A 90 -1.01 9.54 19.98
C VAL A 90 -1.21 9.04 18.56
N TYR A 91 -1.93 9.86 17.78
CA TYR A 91 -2.27 9.58 16.40
C TYR A 91 -1.85 10.76 15.52
N GLY A 92 -1.37 10.44 14.31
CA GLY A 92 -1.11 11.44 13.28
C GLY A 92 -2.40 11.92 12.60
N SER A 93 -2.22 12.69 11.53
CA SER A 93 -3.29 13.09 10.61
C SER A 93 -3.92 11.89 9.90
N ASN A 94 -5.16 12.05 9.47
CA ASN A 94 -5.83 11.08 8.61
C ASN A 94 -5.31 11.26 7.18
N VAL A 95 -4.87 10.15 6.59
CA VAL A 95 -4.53 10.05 5.18
C VAL A 95 -5.48 9.05 4.55
N THR A 96 -5.98 9.36 3.36
CA THR A 96 -6.88 8.47 2.63
C THR A 96 -6.12 7.67 1.59
N ILE A 97 -6.51 6.43 1.41
CA ILE A 97 -6.01 5.58 0.34
C ILE A 97 -7.14 4.81 -0.29
N THR A 98 -7.17 4.80 -1.62
CA THR A 98 -8.08 3.95 -2.39
C THR A 98 -7.26 2.79 -2.94
N THR A 99 -7.63 1.57 -2.58
CA THR A 99 -6.99 0.37 -3.15
C THR A 99 -7.35 0.24 -4.63
N THR A 100 -6.42 -0.30 -5.42
CA THR A 100 -6.71 -0.61 -6.82
C THR A 100 -7.69 -1.78 -6.89
N GLY A 101 -8.43 -1.88 -7.99
CA GLY A 101 -9.28 -3.03 -8.22
C GLY A 101 -8.45 -4.27 -8.55
N THR A 102 -8.98 -5.45 -8.25
CA THR A 102 -8.39 -6.70 -8.75
C THR A 102 -8.70 -6.81 -10.23
N ILE A 103 -7.69 -6.74 -11.07
CA ILE A 103 -7.85 -7.11 -12.48
C ILE A 103 -7.97 -8.62 -12.52
N GLY A 104 -9.19 -9.10 -12.69
CA GLY A 104 -9.45 -10.51 -12.94
C GLY A 104 -8.56 -10.99 -14.09
N ARG A 105 -8.05 -12.23 -13.99
CA ARG A 105 -7.09 -12.88 -14.90
C ARG A 105 -7.57 -13.08 -16.35
N ARG A 106 -8.53 -12.28 -16.82
CA ARG A 106 -9.20 -12.41 -18.12
C ARG A 106 -9.51 -11.06 -18.81
N HIS A 107 -8.76 -10.00 -18.52
CA HIS A 107 -8.85 -8.77 -19.31
C HIS A 107 -7.63 -8.62 -20.22
N VAL A 108 -7.37 -9.68 -20.98
CA VAL A 108 -6.49 -9.60 -22.15
C VAL A 108 -7.40 -9.79 -23.35
N TRP A 109 -7.50 -8.77 -24.20
CA TRP A 109 -8.20 -8.87 -25.48
C TRP A 109 -7.26 -8.47 -26.61
N THR A 110 -7.62 -8.85 -27.83
CA THR A 110 -6.85 -8.53 -29.03
C THR A 110 -7.64 -7.56 -29.90
N GLU A 111 -7.00 -6.49 -30.35
CA GLU A 111 -7.51 -5.60 -31.39
C GLU A 111 -6.47 -5.53 -32.53
N GLY A 112 -6.81 -6.07 -33.70
CA GLY A 112 -5.84 -6.25 -34.77
C GLY A 112 -4.66 -7.15 -34.34
N THR A 113 -3.43 -6.65 -34.46
CA THR A 113 -2.19 -7.35 -34.02
C THR A 113 -1.78 -7.02 -32.59
N ALA A 114 -2.58 -6.22 -31.89
CA ALA A 114 -2.24 -5.72 -30.59
C ALA A 114 -2.87 -6.54 -29.46
N PHE A 115 -2.08 -6.80 -28.42
CA PHE A 115 -2.58 -7.33 -27.16
C PHE A 115 -2.87 -6.17 -26.21
N HIS A 116 -4.09 -6.12 -25.70
CA HIS A 116 -4.56 -5.15 -24.72
C HIS A 116 -4.58 -5.82 -23.35
N TYR A 117 -4.14 -5.11 -22.32
CA TYR A 117 -4.27 -5.53 -20.93
C TYR A 117 -4.43 -4.30 -20.03
N PHE A 118 -5.09 -4.45 -18.88
CA PHE A 118 -5.03 -3.43 -17.84
C PHE A 118 -3.81 -3.66 -16.95
N ASP A 119 -3.02 -2.62 -16.67
CA ASP A 119 -1.94 -2.69 -15.69
C ASP A 119 -2.47 -2.64 -14.25
N GLN A 120 -1.63 -2.89 -13.25
CA GLN A 120 -2.02 -2.91 -11.82
C GLN A 120 -2.70 -1.63 -11.30
N TYR A 121 -2.69 -0.53 -12.08
CA TYR A 121 -3.34 0.74 -11.77
C TYR A 121 -4.67 0.95 -12.53
N GLY A 122 -5.11 -0.06 -13.29
CA GLY A 122 -6.34 0.02 -14.09
C GLY A 122 -6.18 0.81 -15.38
N VAL A 123 -4.95 1.09 -15.82
CA VAL A 123 -4.69 1.77 -17.09
C VAL A 123 -4.61 0.75 -18.20
N GLU A 124 -5.33 0.97 -19.29
CA GLU A 124 -5.21 0.15 -20.50
C GLU A 124 -3.82 0.33 -21.12
N ARG A 125 -3.16 -0.79 -21.38
CA ARG A 125 -1.87 -0.89 -22.02
C ARG A 125 -1.99 -1.76 -23.26
N LYS A 126 -1.28 -1.36 -24.30
CA LYS A 126 -1.23 -2.04 -25.59
C LYS A 126 0.19 -2.52 -25.85
N PHE A 127 0.36 -3.79 -26.18
CA PHE A 127 1.57 -4.30 -26.81
C PHE A 127 1.32 -4.40 -28.32
N GLU A 128 2.02 -3.56 -29.09
CA GLU A 128 2.01 -3.64 -30.55
C GLU A 128 2.98 -4.74 -30.98
N GLY A 129 2.45 -5.90 -31.36
CA GLY A 129 3.23 -6.92 -32.05
C GLY A 129 3.37 -6.56 -33.52
N THR A 130 4.59 -6.60 -34.05
CA THR A 130 4.79 -6.73 -35.49
C THR A 130 4.41 -8.16 -35.86
N THR A 131 3.46 -8.35 -36.78
CA THR A 131 3.23 -9.68 -37.36
C THR A 131 4.54 -10.20 -37.93
N VAL A 132 5.05 -11.31 -37.39
CA VAL A 132 6.10 -12.08 -38.06
C VAL A 132 5.40 -12.83 -39.18
N THR A 133 5.19 -12.17 -40.32
CA THR A 133 4.73 -12.81 -41.54
C THR A 133 5.91 -13.56 -42.14
N GLY A 134 6.19 -14.74 -41.60
CA GLY A 134 7.25 -15.63 -42.07
C GLY A 134 6.89 -17.06 -41.72
N TYR A 135 6.95 -17.94 -42.70
CA TYR A 135 6.87 -19.38 -42.48
C TYR A 135 7.95 -19.76 -41.46
N ILE A 136 7.56 -20.25 -40.28
CA ILE A 136 8.49 -20.80 -39.29
C ILE A 136 8.67 -22.26 -39.68
N PRO A 137 9.76 -22.65 -40.37
CA PRO A 137 9.90 -24.01 -40.80
C PRO A 137 10.06 -24.93 -39.59
N TYR A 138 9.45 -26.12 -39.66
CA TYR A 138 9.31 -27.07 -38.55
C TYR A 138 10.64 -27.41 -37.83
N TRP A 139 11.78 -27.27 -38.52
CA TRP A 139 13.11 -27.51 -37.97
C TRP A 139 13.60 -26.45 -36.97
N MET A 140 12.95 -25.28 -36.86
CA MET A 140 13.27 -24.25 -35.87
C MET A 140 12.56 -24.45 -34.51
N LEU A 141 11.56 -25.34 -34.42
CA LEU A 141 10.73 -25.51 -33.21
C LEU A 141 11.30 -26.49 -32.17
N PHE A 142 12.42 -27.15 -32.45
CA PHE A 142 13.07 -28.06 -31.52
C PHE A 142 14.59 -27.85 -31.52
N ARG A 143 15.09 -27.18 -30.49
CA ARG A 143 16.45 -27.32 -29.97
C ARG A 143 16.40 -27.40 -28.46
#